data_AF-A0A7I7MFG0-F1
#
_entry.id   AF-A0A7I7MFG0-F1
#
_cell.length_a   1.000
_cell.length_b   1.000
_cell.length_c   1.000
_cell.angle_alpha   90.00
_cell.angle_beta   90.00
_cell.angle_gamma   90.00
#
_symmetry.space_group_name_H-M   'P 1'
#
loop_
_entity.id
_entity.type
_entity.pdbx_description
1 polymer ?
#
loop_
_entity_poly.entity_id
_entity_poly.type
_entity_poly.pdbx_seq_one_letter_code
_entity_poly.pdbx_strand_id
1 'polypeptide(L)'
;MVRRSREAETLLGELESELARSSEAAGVTLSWTPAERQHLDMIASTVDRRVHLQGRYNTTDPLDAKNLCRYSTEIRLCDALVSRLLGKVSTDVAPPMSQRSRRAQHAALSRWARDSGATG
;
A
#
# COMPACT_ATOMS: atom_id res chain seq x y z
N MET A 1 -0.30 4.19 -17.73
CA MET A 1 0.05 3.35 -16.56
C MET A 1 1.57 3.31 -16.47
N VAL A 2 2.16 3.84 -15.39
CA VAL A 2 3.61 3.82 -15.19
C VAL A 2 4.02 2.36 -14.93
N ARG A 3 5.03 1.87 -15.66
CA ARG A 3 5.56 0.52 -15.45
C ARG A 3 6.24 0.45 -14.08
N ARG A 4 5.86 -0.53 -13.26
CA ARG A 4 6.46 -0.77 -11.94
C ARG A 4 7.84 -1.40 -12.10
N SER A 5 8.72 -1.16 -11.12
CA SER A 5 9.98 -1.86 -10.99
C SER A 5 9.73 -3.34 -10.64
N ARG A 6 10.66 -4.23 -11.01
CA ARG A 6 10.55 -5.65 -10.69
C ARG A 6 10.53 -5.87 -9.17
N GLU A 7 11.26 -5.03 -8.44
CA GLU A 7 11.33 -5.04 -6.98
C GLU A 7 9.97 -4.70 -6.36
N ALA A 8 9.25 -3.71 -6.89
CA ALA A 8 7.90 -3.37 -6.44
C ALA A 8 6.90 -4.49 -6.76
N GLU A 9 6.95 -5.07 -7.97
CA GLU A 9 6.11 -6.20 -8.37
C GLU A 9 6.35 -7.43 -7.48
N THR A 10 7.62 -7.74 -7.20
CA THR A 10 8.01 -8.88 -6.36
C THR A 10 7.50 -8.69 -4.93
N LEU A 11 7.76 -7.52 -4.32
CA LEU A 11 7.33 -7.23 -2.95
C LEU A 11 5.81 -7.35 -2.79
N LEU A 12 5.04 -6.75 -3.71
CA LEU A 12 3.58 -6.82 -3.63
C LEU A 12 3.05 -8.22 -3.90
N GLY A 13 3.65 -8.96 -4.83
CA GLY A 13 3.25 -10.34 -5.12
C GLY A 13 3.53 -11.30 -3.96
N GLU A 14 4.65 -11.13 -3.26
CA GLU A 14 4.98 -11.91 -2.06
C GLU A 14 3.99 -11.61 -0.92
N LEU A 15 3.70 -10.33 -0.68
CA LEU A 15 2.74 -9.88 0.33
C LEU A 15 1.33 -10.42 0.05
N GLU A 16 0.87 -10.30 -1.20
CA GLU A 16 -0.44 -10.83 -1.61
C GLU A 16 -0.50 -12.35 -1.45
N SER A 17 0.58 -13.06 -1.81
CA SER A 17 0.65 -14.52 -1.65
C SER A 17 0.60 -14.94 -0.18
N GLU A 18 1.27 -14.21 0.71
CA GLU A 18 1.25 -14.47 2.15
C GLU A 18 -0.14 -14.24 2.77
N LEU A 19 -0.79 -13.14 2.39
CA LEU A 19 -2.13 -12.82 2.86
C LEU A 19 -3.19 -13.75 2.28
N ALA A 20 -3.05 -14.18 1.02
CA ALA A 20 -3.93 -15.16 0.40
C ALA A 20 -3.89 -16.49 1.18
N ARG A 21 -2.70 -17.03 1.46
CA ARG A 21 -2.53 -18.23 2.29
C ARG A 21 -3.13 -18.07 3.69
N SER A 22 -2.94 -16.90 4.30
CA SER A 22 -3.50 -16.60 5.63
C SER A 22 -5.04 -16.56 5.59
N SER A 23 -5.61 -15.99 4.52
CA SER A 23 -7.05 -15.91 4.32
C SER A 23 -7.69 -17.29 4.10
N GLU A 24 -7.04 -18.15 3.31
CA GLU A 24 -7.44 -19.54 3.09
C GLU A 24 -7.45 -20.33 4.40
N ALA A 25 -6.38 -20.24 5.19
CA ALA A 25 -6.27 -20.89 6.49
C ALA A 25 -7.37 -20.43 7.48
N ALA A 26 -7.78 -19.16 7.40
CA ALA A 26 -8.84 -18.58 8.21
C ALA A 26 -10.26 -18.79 7.62
N GLY A 27 -10.40 -19.37 6.44
CA GLY A 27 -11.69 -19.58 5.76
C GLY A 27 -12.38 -18.28 5.33
N VAL A 28 -11.63 -17.18 5.15
CA VAL A 28 -12.14 -15.87 4.72
C VAL A 28 -11.57 -15.50 3.37
N THR A 29 -12.33 -14.77 2.55
CA THR A 29 -11.83 -14.25 1.28
C THR A 29 -10.99 -13.01 1.52
N LEU A 30 -9.75 -13.00 1.05
CA LEU A 30 -8.92 -11.79 1.04
C LEU A 30 -9.62 -10.68 0.24
N SER A 31 -9.83 -9.53 0.87
CA SER A 31 -10.37 -8.35 0.20
C SER A 31 -9.69 -7.11 0.71
N TRP A 32 -9.34 -6.21 -0.22
CA TRP A 32 -8.66 -4.96 0.09
C TRP A 32 -9.66 -3.82 0.17
N THR A 33 -9.63 -3.06 1.27
CA THR A 33 -10.31 -1.77 1.35
C THR A 33 -9.66 -0.75 0.41
N PRO A 34 -10.36 0.33 0.01
CA PRO A 34 -9.76 1.39 -0.79
C PRO A 34 -8.53 2.03 -0.13
N ALA A 35 -8.53 2.18 1.20
CA ALA A 35 -7.40 2.74 1.94
C ALA A 35 -6.18 1.82 1.89
N GLU A 36 -6.37 0.50 2.04
CA GLU A 36 -5.28 -0.47 1.89
C GLU A 36 -4.73 -0.50 0.46
N ARG A 37 -5.61 -0.44 -0.55
CA ARG A 37 -5.15 -0.33 -1.95
C ARG A 37 -4.31 0.93 -2.18
N GLN A 38 -4.70 2.05 -1.58
CA GLN A 38 -3.91 3.27 -1.65
C GLN A 38 -2.54 3.11 -0.98
N HIS A 39 -2.47 2.44 0.19
CA HIS A 39 -1.19 2.14 0.83
C HIS A 39 -0.31 1.22 -0.03
N LEU A 40 -0.87 0.17 -0.66
CA LEU A 40 -0.12 -0.70 -1.57
C LEU A 40 0.45 0.06 -2.77
N ASP A 41 -0.33 0.99 -3.35
CA ASP A 41 0.13 1.83 -4.45
C ASP A 41 1.25 2.81 -4.02
N MET A 42 1.13 3.37 -2.81
CA MET A 42 2.18 4.21 -2.22
C MET A 42 3.45 3.41 -1.94
N ILE A 43 3.34 2.16 -1.45
CA ILE A 43 4.47 1.26 -1.24
C ILE A 43 5.18 1.01 -2.56
N ALA A 44 4.46 0.59 -3.60
CA ALA A 44 5.04 0.33 -4.93
C ALA A 44 5.76 1.56 -5.48
N SER A 45 5.12 2.73 -5.41
CA SER A 45 5.70 3.99 -5.89
C SER A 45 6.95 4.40 -5.12
N THR A 46 7.00 4.12 -3.81
CA THR A 46 8.18 4.39 -2.97
C THR A 46 9.33 3.43 -3.31
N VAL A 47 9.02 2.15 -3.57
CA VAL A 47 10.02 1.17 -4.03
C VAL A 47 10.56 1.53 -5.41
N ASP A 48 9.70 1.92 -6.36
CA ASP A 48 10.11 2.39 -7.69
C ASP A 48 11.08 3.58 -7.58
N ARG A 49 10.76 4.54 -6.69
CA ARG A 49 11.60 5.69 -6.41
C ARG A 49 12.96 5.29 -5.82
N ARG A 50 12.97 4.36 -4.87
CA ARG A 50 14.19 3.81 -4.26
C ARG A 50 15.08 3.14 -5.32
N VAL A 51 14.51 2.29 -6.18
CA VAL A 51 15.24 1.61 -7.26
C VAL A 51 15.86 2.63 -8.21
N HIS A 52 15.08 3.65 -8.60
CA HIS A 52 15.60 4.73 -9.44
C HIS A 52 16.80 5.45 -8.78
N LEU A 53 16.68 5.80 -7.50
CA LEU A 53 17.74 6.47 -6.74
C LEU A 53 18.98 5.60 -6.56
N GLN A 54 18.80 4.30 -6.33
CA GLN A 54 19.90 3.34 -6.26
C GLN A 54 20.66 3.28 -7.59
N GLY A 55 19.93 3.26 -8.71
CA GLY A 55 20.52 3.37 -10.04
C GLY A 55 21.35 4.64 -10.19
N ARG A 56 20.81 5.81 -9.79
CA ARG A 56 21.54 7.08 -9.81
C ARG A 56 22.80 7.03 -8.94
N TYR A 57 22.67 6.57 -7.70
CA TYR A 57 23.78 6.43 -6.76
C TYR A 57 24.91 5.59 -7.35
N ASN A 58 24.59 4.42 -7.90
CA ASN A 58 25.58 3.49 -8.47
C ASN A 58 26.30 4.06 -9.70
N THR A 59 25.65 4.95 -10.46
CA THR A 59 26.23 5.59 -11.65
C THR A 59 26.89 6.95 -11.38
N THR A 60 26.81 7.45 -10.15
CA THR A 60 27.37 8.76 -9.76
C THR A 60 28.88 8.64 -9.64
N ASP A 61 29.61 9.70 -10.03
CA ASP A 61 31.05 9.80 -9.83
C ASP A 61 31.39 9.54 -8.33
N PRO A 62 32.28 8.58 -8.02
CA PRO A 62 32.74 8.32 -6.66
C PRO A 62 33.30 9.56 -5.94
N LEU A 63 33.79 10.55 -6.67
CA LEU A 63 34.32 11.80 -6.12
C LEU A 63 33.24 12.86 -5.86
N ASP A 64 32.02 12.69 -6.38
CA ASP A 64 30.88 13.57 -6.11
C ASP A 64 30.18 13.18 -4.79
N ALA A 65 30.91 13.40 -3.69
CA ALA A 65 30.44 13.09 -2.34
C ALA A 65 29.09 13.77 -2.00
N LYS A 66 28.83 14.95 -2.59
CA LYS A 66 27.61 15.71 -2.36
C LYS A 66 26.38 14.97 -2.88
N ASN A 67 26.42 14.52 -4.14
CA ASN A 67 25.28 13.80 -4.72
C ASN A 67 25.16 12.38 -4.15
N LEU A 68 26.27 11.70 -3.90
CA LEU A 68 26.27 10.40 -3.21
C LEU A 68 25.58 10.47 -1.84
N CYS A 69 25.89 11.49 -1.04
CA CYS A 69 25.26 11.69 0.27
C CYS A 69 23.75 11.96 0.17
N ARG A 70 23.33 12.79 -0.80
CA ARG A 70 21.93 13.10 -1.06
C ARG A 70 21.12 11.87 -1.47
N TYR A 71 21.63 11.10 -2.43
CA TYR A 71 20.96 9.87 -2.86
C TYR A 71 20.91 8.84 -1.73
N SER A 72 22.00 8.64 -0.99
CA SER A 72 22.02 7.73 0.17
C SER A 72 20.99 8.11 1.24
N THR A 73 20.82 9.41 1.48
CA THR A 73 19.82 9.91 2.43
C THR A 73 18.40 9.62 1.95
N GLU A 74 18.11 9.94 0.69
CA GLU A 74 16.79 9.71 0.10
C GLU A 74 16.43 8.22 0.02
N ILE A 75 17.40 7.34 -0.28
CA ILE A 75 17.20 5.88 -0.26
C ILE A 75 16.77 5.42 1.14
N ARG A 76 17.46 5.88 2.19
CA ARG A 76 17.09 5.56 3.59
C ARG A 76 15.72 6.11 3.98
N LEU A 77 15.33 7.28 3.47
CA LEU A 77 13.98 7.82 3.67
C LEU A 77 12.91 6.96 2.99
N CYS A 78 13.19 6.46 1.78
CA CYS A 78 12.31 5.52 1.09
C CYS A 78 12.16 4.22 1.90
N ASP A 79 13.27 3.64 2.39
CA ASP A 79 13.24 2.41 3.20
C ASP A 79 12.41 2.57 4.49
N ALA A 80 12.57 3.71 5.18
CA ALA A 80 11.81 4.03 6.37
C ALA A 80 10.31 4.21 6.06
N LEU A 81 9.98 4.84 4.93
CA LEU A 81 8.60 5.03 4.51
C LEU A 81 7.93 3.71 4.12
N VAL A 82 8.62 2.85 3.36
CA VAL A 82 8.13 1.50 3.01
C VAL A 82 7.82 0.70 4.27
N SER A 83 8.76 0.65 5.22
CA SER A 83 8.56 -0.04 6.51
C SER A 83 7.32 0.48 7.26
N ARG A 84 7.13 1.80 7.29
CA ARG A 84 5.97 2.42 7.96
C ARG A 84 4.66 2.08 7.26
N LEU A 85 4.63 2.11 5.93
CA LEU A 85 3.43 1.83 5.13
C LEU A 85 3.06 0.35 5.20
N LEU A 86 4.04 -0.56 5.17
CA LEU A 86 3.80 -1.99 5.39
C LEU A 86 3.14 -2.24 6.74
N GLY A 87 3.59 -1.56 7.80
CA GLY A 87 2.92 -1.61 9.11
C GLY A 87 1.50 -1.02 9.15
N LYS A 88 0.99 -0.43 8.06
CA LYS A 88 -0.41 0.01 7.92
C LYS A 88 -1.27 -0.95 7.11
N VAL A 89 -0.68 -1.96 6.49
CA VAL A 89 -1.41 -3.04 5.82
C VAL A 89 -1.83 -4.03 6.92
N SER A 90 -3.14 -4.17 7.13
CA SER A 90 -3.66 -5.07 8.16
C SER A 90 -3.44 -6.52 7.74
N THR A 91 -2.77 -7.31 8.57
CA THR A 91 -2.64 -8.76 8.41
C THR A 91 -3.69 -9.53 9.22
N ASP A 92 -4.44 -8.82 10.06
CA ASP A 92 -5.45 -9.43 10.93
C ASP A 92 -6.74 -9.74 10.17
N VAL A 93 -7.32 -10.91 10.47
CA VAL A 93 -8.69 -11.23 10.09
C VAL A 93 -9.60 -10.31 10.91
N ALA A 94 -10.22 -9.33 10.25
CA ALA A 94 -11.12 -8.41 10.92
C ALA A 94 -12.22 -9.20 11.66
N PRO A 95 -12.45 -8.94 12.97
CA PRO A 95 -13.52 -9.62 13.68
C PRO A 95 -14.86 -9.29 13.01
N PRO A 96 -15.83 -10.22 13.01
CA PRO A 96 -17.12 -10.00 12.38
C PRO A 96 -17.74 -8.70 12.89
N MET A 97 -18.19 -7.84 11.96
CA MET A 97 -18.76 -6.54 12.30
C MET A 97 -19.87 -6.70 13.34
N SER A 98 -19.78 -5.92 14.42
CA SER A 98 -20.85 -5.85 15.42
C SER A 98 -22.18 -5.45 14.77
N GLN A 99 -23.29 -5.95 15.31
CA GLN A 99 -24.64 -5.57 14.85
C GLN A 99 -24.85 -4.05 14.83
N ARG A 100 -24.22 -3.33 15.77
CA ARG A 100 -24.25 -1.86 15.83
C ARG A 100 -23.55 -1.23 14.63
N SER A 101 -22.35 -1.71 14.28
CA SER A 101 -21.60 -1.22 13.12
C SER A 101 -22.32 -1.52 11.81
N ARG A 102 -22.94 -2.70 11.68
CA ARG A 102 -23.77 -3.04 10.51
C ARG A 102 -24.96 -2.10 10.35
N ARG A 103 -25.66 -1.77 11.45
CA ARG A 103 -26.77 -0.81 11.42
C ARG A 103 -26.31 0.59 11.04
N ALA A 104 -25.16 1.04 11.55
CA ALA A 104 -24.59 2.34 11.20
C ALA A 104 -24.20 2.42 9.71
N GLN A 105 -23.60 1.36 9.17
CA GLN A 105 -23.27 1.29 7.74
C GLN A 105 -24.54 1.31 6.87
N HIS A 106 -25.55 0.51 7.21
CA HIS A 106 -26.85 0.54 6.53
C HIS A 106 -27.49 1.93 6.59
N ALA A 107 -27.45 2.60 7.75
CA ALA A 107 -27.98 3.95 7.90
C ALA A 107 -27.21 4.94 7.02
N ALA A 108 -25.87 4.90 7.00
CA ALA A 108 -25.05 5.75 6.14
C ALA A 108 -25.36 5.54 4.65
N LEU A 109 -25.42 4.29 4.19
CA LEU A 109 -25.79 3.94 2.82
C LEU A 109 -27.22 4.41 2.47
N SER A 110 -28.18 4.29 3.40
CA SER A 110 -29.56 4.75 3.19
C SER A 110 -29.68 6.27 3.09
N ARG A 111 -28.78 7.04 3.72
CA ARG A 111 -28.75 8.50 3.61
C ARG A 111 -28.34 8.94 2.20
N TRP A 112 -27.37 8.25 1.60
CA TRP A 112 -26.87 8.59 0.26
C TRP A 112 -27.81 8.10 -0.85
N ALA A 113 -28.54 7.00 -0.61
CA ALA A 113 -29.60 6.53 -1.51
C ALA A 113 -30.80 7.49 -1.59
N ARG A 114 -31.09 8.27 -0.54
CA ARG A 114 -32.16 9.28 -0.54
C ARG A 114 -31.79 10.53 -1.34
N ASP A 115 -30.54 10.97 -1.30
CA ASP A 115 -30.06 12.10 -2.11
C ASP A 115 -29.99 11.77 -3.61
N SER A 116 -29.72 10.50 -3.96
CA SER A 116 -29.65 10.06 -5.35
C SER A 116 -31.02 9.97 -6.04
N GLY A 117 -32.12 10.02 -5.28
CA GLY A 117 -33.50 9.99 -5.78
C GLY A 117 -34.19 11.36 -5.86
N ALA A 118 -33.49 12.46 -5.53
CA ALA A 118 -34.05 13.81 -5.46
C ALA A 118 -33.78 14.68 -6.71
N THR A 119 -33.35 14.07 -7.82
CA THR A 119 -33.18 14.74 -9.14
C THR A 119 -34.08 14.09 -10.20
N GLY A 120 -35.38 14.04 -9.90
CA GLY A 120 -36.45 13.79 -10.87
C GLY A 120 -37.10 15.09 -11.32
#